data_AF-A0A3D0CQX1-F1
#
_entry.id   AF-A0A3D0CQX1-F1
#
_cell.length_a   1.000
_cell.length_b   1.000
_cell.length_c   1.000
_cell.angle_alpha   90.00
_cell.angle_beta   90.00
_cell.angle_gamma   90.00
#
_symmetry.space_group_name_H-M   'P 1'
#
loop_
_entity.id
_entity.type
_entity.pdbx_description
1 polymer ?
#
loop_
_entity_poly.entity_id
_entity_poly.type
_entity_poly.pdbx_seq_one_letter_code
_entity_poly.pdbx_strand_id
1 'polypeptide(L)'
;MAGIIRSLWEMLVAPGDSDRATAPTCDECFAILEYLADTAAAGGDSEALRQAARRHLTQCPNCRKHHLRRLQELESELANSSPRDT
;
A
#
# COMPACT_ATOMS: atom_id res chain seq x y z
N MET A 1 9.83 -0.96 -18.59
CA MET A 1 9.77 0.52 -18.56
C MET A 1 10.27 0.95 -17.19
N ALA A 2 11.52 1.43 -17.10
CA ALA A 2 12.06 1.95 -15.84
C ALA A 2 11.38 3.29 -15.56
N GLY A 3 10.37 3.29 -14.68
CA GLY A 3 9.77 4.51 -14.16
C GLY A 3 10.77 5.22 -13.27
N ILE A 4 10.80 6.55 -13.32
CA ILE A 4 11.58 7.37 -12.40
C ILE A 4 10.96 7.15 -11.00
N ILE A 5 11.72 6.53 -10.09
CA ILE A 5 11.31 6.33 -8.71
C ILE A 5 11.48 7.67 -7.99
N ARG A 6 10.38 8.23 -7.48
CA ARG A 6 10.42 9.45 -6.66
C ARG A 6 10.90 9.12 -5.25
N SER A 7 11.63 10.05 -4.70
CA SER A 7 12.05 10.01 -3.30
C SER A 7 10.90 10.33 -2.35
N LEU A 8 11.01 9.90 -1.08
CA LEU A 8 9.96 10.07 -0.06
C LEU A 8 9.51 11.53 0.10
N TRP A 9 10.45 12.48 0.11
CA TRP A 9 10.12 13.90 0.25
C TRP A 9 9.36 14.45 -0.97
N GLU A 10 9.69 14.00 -2.19
CA GLU A 10 8.93 14.39 -3.39
C GLU A 10 7.49 13.90 -3.32
N MET A 11 7.27 12.72 -2.75
CA MET A 11 5.93 12.16 -2.55
C MET A 11 5.14 12.85 -1.44
N LEU A 12 5.81 13.32 -0.38
CA LEU A 12 5.19 14.04 0.74
C LEU A 12 4.88 15.50 0.41
N VAL A 13 5.68 16.13 -0.46
CA VAL A 13 5.56 17.54 -0.85
C VAL A 13 4.73 17.73 -2.13
N ALA A 14 4.50 16.66 -2.90
CA ALA A 14 3.66 16.72 -4.09
C ALA A 14 2.29 17.35 -3.74
N PRO A 15 1.91 18.48 -4.35
CA PRO A 15 0.60 19.07 -4.12
C PRO A 15 -0.45 18.01 -4.47
N GLY A 16 -1.45 17.85 -3.61
CA GLY A 16 -2.57 16.91 -3.78
C GLY A 16 -3.48 17.22 -4.98
N ASP A 17 -2.95 17.88 -6.00
CA ASP A 17 -3.67 18.26 -7.20
C ASP A 17 -3.69 17.08 -8.17
N SER A 18 -4.89 16.52 -8.27
CA SER A 18 -5.16 15.14 -8.62
C SER A 18 -5.29 14.89 -10.13
N ASP A 19 -4.69 15.72 -10.98
CA ASP A 19 -4.95 15.66 -12.44
C ASP A 19 -3.72 15.32 -13.31
N ARG A 20 -2.52 15.23 -12.71
CA ARG A 20 -1.30 14.75 -13.40
C ARG A 20 -0.41 13.83 -12.57
N ALA A 21 -0.81 13.47 -11.35
CA ALA A 21 -0.03 12.61 -10.48
C ALA A 21 0.02 11.19 -11.08
N THR A 22 1.17 10.82 -11.63
CA THR A 22 1.43 9.45 -12.07
C THR A 22 1.22 8.51 -10.89
N ALA A 23 0.41 7.47 -11.10
CA ALA A 23 0.12 6.48 -10.06
C ALA A 23 1.43 5.98 -9.44
N PRO A 24 1.52 5.92 -8.10
CA PRO A 24 2.75 5.49 -7.44
C PRO A 24 3.13 4.07 -7.84
N THR A 25 4.43 3.85 -7.99
CA THR A 25 5.00 2.50 -8.13
C THR A 25 4.88 1.72 -6.82
N CYS A 26 5.07 0.40 -6.85
CA CYS A 26 5.05 -0.40 -5.62
C CYS A 26 6.14 0.05 -4.65
N ASP A 27 7.35 0.35 -5.14
CA ASP A 27 8.48 0.76 -4.31
C ASP A 27 8.20 2.11 -3.61
N GLU A 28 7.58 3.04 -4.33
CA GLU A 28 7.08 4.31 -3.78
C GLU A 28 6.02 4.08 -2.69
N CYS A 29 5.11 3.12 -2.88
CA CYS A 29 4.13 2.76 -1.86
C CYS A 29 4.77 2.17 -0.61
N PHE A 30 5.76 1.27 -0.76
CA PHE A 30 6.46 0.70 0.39
C PHE A 30 7.22 1.76 1.17
N ALA A 31 7.91 2.69 0.49
CA ALA A 31 8.61 3.78 1.16
C ALA A 31 7.66 4.67 1.99
N ILE A 32 6.45 4.95 1.50
CA ILE A 32 5.44 5.69 2.27
C ILE A 32 4.93 4.86 3.46
N LEU A 33 4.68 3.56 3.28
CA LEU A 33 4.20 2.70 4.36
C LEU A 33 5.23 2.52 5.47
N GLU A 34 6.51 2.38 5.12
CA GLU A 34 7.62 2.34 6.09
C GLU A 34 7.68 3.63 6.89
N TYR A 35 7.63 4.79 6.22
CA TYR A 35 7.59 6.09 6.91
C TYR A 35 6.38 6.20 7.87
N LEU A 36 5.19 5.76 7.45
CA LEU A 36 4.00 5.79 8.29
C LEU A 36 4.11 4.84 9.48
N ALA A 37 4.76 3.68 9.31
CA ALA A 37 5.01 2.71 10.37
C ALA A 37 6.01 3.26 11.40
N ASP A 38 7.09 3.88 10.94
CA ASP A 38 8.08 4.55 11.81
C ASP A 38 7.44 5.71 12.58
N THR A 39 6.57 6.47 11.92
CA THR A 39 5.81 7.55 12.56
C THR A 39 4.85 7.02 13.63
N ALA A 40 4.20 5.88 13.38
CA ALA A 40 3.37 5.22 14.39
C ALA A 40 4.20 4.72 15.57
N ALA A 41 5.36 4.11 15.31
CA ALA A 41 6.30 3.64 16.32
C ALA A 41 6.84 4.79 17.20
N ALA A 42 6.99 5.98 16.63
CA ALA A 42 7.39 7.20 17.34
C ALA A 42 6.25 7.85 18.17
N GLY A 43 5.07 7.23 18.25
CA GLY A 43 3.93 7.73 19.02
C GLY A 43 2.96 8.61 18.22
N GLY A 44 3.03 8.59 16.89
CA GLY A 44 2.05 9.25 16.03
C GLY A 44 0.63 8.66 16.17
N ASP A 45 -0.38 9.47 15.85
CA ASP A 45 -1.78 9.04 15.88
C ASP A 45 -2.02 7.89 14.89
N SER A 46 -2.19 6.68 15.44
CA SER A 46 -2.36 5.45 14.68
C SER A 46 -3.58 5.48 13.76
N GLU A 47 -4.65 6.19 14.13
CA GLU A 47 -5.86 6.24 13.29
C GLU A 47 -5.68 7.18 12.10
N ALA A 48 -5.10 8.37 12.32
CA ALA A 48 -4.74 9.27 11.24
C ALA A 48 -3.76 8.63 10.24
N LEU A 49 -2.75 7.93 10.75
CA LEU A 49 -1.75 7.22 9.92
C LEU A 49 -2.38 6.07 9.13
N ARG A 50 -3.30 5.30 9.73
CA ARG A 50 -4.07 4.28 9.00
C ARG A 50 -4.90 4.86 7.86
N GLN A 51 -5.55 6.00 8.08
CA GLN A 51 -6.32 6.66 7.03
C GLN A 51 -5.41 7.18 5.90
N ALA A 52 -4.22 7.69 6.23
CA ALA A 52 -3.22 8.10 5.25
C ALA A 52 -2.74 6.90 4.41
N ALA A 53 -2.39 5.78 5.06
CA ALA A 53 -1.97 4.55 4.39
C ALA A 53 -3.05 4.01 3.43
N ARG A 54 -4.32 3.98 3.87
CA ARG A 54 -5.45 3.54 3.03
C ARG A 54 -5.61 4.42 1.80
N ARG A 55 -5.59 5.74 1.96
CA ARG A 55 -5.68 6.69 0.84
C ARG A 55 -4.54 6.47 -0.15
N HIS A 56 -3.32 6.31 0.33
CA HIS A 56 -2.16 6.10 -0.53
C HIS A 56 -2.24 4.77 -1.30
N LEU A 57 -2.61 3.67 -0.61
CA LEU A 57 -2.75 2.35 -1.24
C LEU A 57 -3.85 2.30 -2.31
N THR A 58 -4.91 3.10 -2.19
CA THR A 58 -5.95 3.17 -3.24
C THR A 58 -5.46 3.77 -4.55
N GLN A 59 -4.35 4.50 -4.53
CA GLN A 59 -3.78 5.17 -5.70
C GLN A 59 -2.82 4.27 -6.50
N CYS A 60 -2.37 3.14 -5.93
CA CYS A 60 -1.47 2.22 -6.62
C CYS A 60 -2.21 1.04 -7.28
N PRO A 61 -2.31 1.01 -8.63
CA PRO A 61 -2.98 -0.08 -9.34
C PRO A 61 -2.25 -1.42 -9.19
N ASN A 62 -0.93 -1.41 -8.97
CA ASN A 62 -0.13 -2.62 -8.83
C ASN A 62 -0.21 -3.21 -7.41
N CYS A 63 -0.11 -2.40 -6.35
CA CYS A 63 -0.34 -2.86 -4.98
C CYS A 63 -1.77 -3.39 -4.82
N ARG A 64 -2.77 -2.75 -5.44
CA ARG A 64 -4.14 -3.28 -5.47
C ARG A 64 -4.22 -4.67 -6.11
N LYS A 65 -3.57 -4.88 -7.25
CA LYS A 65 -3.51 -6.20 -7.91
C LYS A 65 -2.77 -7.24 -7.07
N HIS A 66 -1.64 -6.85 -6.46
CA HIS A 66 -0.86 -7.74 -5.59
C HIS A 66 -1.66 -8.16 -4.35
N HIS A 67 -2.31 -7.21 -3.67
CA HIS A 67 -3.18 -7.52 -2.53
C HIS A 67 -4.34 -8.43 -2.91
N LEU A 68 -5.03 -8.16 -4.01
CA LEU A 68 -6.13 -9.02 -4.47
C LEU A 68 -5.65 -10.43 -4.80
N ARG A 69 -4.49 -10.56 -5.47
CA ARG A 69 -3.90 -11.87 -5.75
C ARG A 69 -3.53 -12.60 -4.45
N ARG A 70 -2.88 -11.91 -3.52
CA ARG A 70 -2.48 -12.51 -2.24
C ARG A 70 -3.68 -12.94 -1.41
N LEU A 71 -4.78 -12.17 -1.43
CA LEU A 71 -6.04 -12.56 -0.81
C LEU A 71 -6.61 -13.84 -1.45
N GLN A 72 -6.65 -13.91 -2.79
CA GLN A 72 -7.12 -15.11 -3.50
C GLN A 72 -6.27 -16.35 -3.19
N GLU A 73 -4.95 -16.20 -3.10
CA GLU A 73 -4.04 -17.27 -2.69
C GLU A 73 -4.36 -17.77 -1.28
N LEU A 74 -4.50 -16.87 -0.31
CA LEU A 74 -4.83 -17.20 1.07
C LEU A 74 -6.22 -17.84 1.21
N GLU A 75 -7.22 -17.35 0.46
CA GLU A 75 -8.56 -17.95 0.42
C GLU A 75 -8.52 -19.38 -0.16
N SER A 76 -7.69 -19.60 -1.17
CA SER A 76 -7.49 -20.92 -1.78
C SER A 76 -6.75 -21.88 -0.84
N GLU A 77 -5.72 -21.40 -0.14
CA GLU A 77 -5.02 -22.14 0.91
C GLU A 77 -5.98 -22.50 2.06
N LEU A 78 -6.82 -21.55 2.49
CA LEU A 78 -7.82 -21.77 3.54
C LEU A 78 -8.84 -22.82 3.10
N ALA A 79 -9.38 -22.71 1.88
CA ALA A 79 -10.33 -23.68 1.33
C ALA A 79 -9.73 -25.09 1.19
N ASN A 80 -8.44 -25.19 0.85
CA ASN A 80 -7.72 -26.47 0.75
C ASN A 80 -7.30 -27.02 2.12
N SER A 81 -7.22 -26.16 3.15
CA SER A 81 -6.84 -26.55 4.52
C SER A 81 -8.04 -26.96 5.39
N SER A 82 -9.28 -26.76 4.93
CA SER A 82 -10.46 -27.29 5.63
C SER A 82 -10.54 -28.80 5.43
N PRO A 83 -10.37 -29.63 6.48
CA PRO A 83 -10.56 -31.07 6.35
C PRO A 83 -12.02 -31.32 5.95
N ARG A 84 -12.23 -32.23 4.98
CA ARG A 84 -13.54 -32.85 4.78
C ARG A 84 -13.84 -33.60 6.06
N ASP A 85 -14.69 -33.05 6.91
CA ASP A 85 -15.36 -33.81 7.96
C ASP A 85 -16.23 -34.86 7.25
N THR A 86 -15.69 -36.08 7.15
CA THR A 86 -16.42 -37.34 7.00
C THR A 86 -17.11 -37.72 8.30
#